data_AF-A0A8C5P231-F1
#
_entry.id   AF-A0A8C5P231-F1
#
_cell.length_a   1.000
_cell.length_b   1.000
_cell.length_c   1.000
_cell.angle_alpha   90.00
_cell.angle_beta   90.00
_cell.angle_gamma   90.00
#
_symmetry.space_group_name_H-M   'P 1'
#
loop_
_entity.id
_entity.type
_entity.pdbx_description
1 polymer ?
#
loop_
_entity_poly.entity_id
_entity_poly.type
_entity_poly.pdbx_seq_one_letter_code
_entity_poly.pdbx_strand_id
1 'polypeptide(L)'
;MVPGVQLPPEIQLAQRLAGNEQVTRDRAVRKLRKYIVARTQPAAGGFTQDELLKVWKGLFYCMWMQDKPLLQEELGRTISQLTQAFQTTEAQHLFLRAFWQTMIREWAGIDRLRLDKFYLLMRMVLRESLKAVKTQGWEERQIEQLLELLTTEILSPDSQAPNGVKSHFLEIFLEELSKVGAAELTADQNLRFIDPFCQIAARTKDSLVLHKIARNIFETIVEQAPLAIEDLMNELDAQTGEDEVMEGDELSEGEQEQGSIHRGDLEVDKEVQDDGDGSGPVLQFDYEAVANRLFKLASRQSTPSQNRKRLYKVIRKLQELAGGTFPEDDVPEKAYKRLLAGRRERKKNRKRLLRLQPQTEKGDGEADTSSLDPSPKTERQRSRRKAEKTNQRGAPRRRRKPRQMSSARAKAASGQQPKRKRKRPLESEK
;
A
#
# COMPACT_ATOMS: atom_id res chain seq x y z
N MET A 1 -6.55 -34.73 47.61
CA MET A 1 -6.77 -34.13 46.28
C MET A 1 -5.53 -33.34 45.91
N VAL A 2 -5.07 -33.39 44.65
CA VAL A 2 -3.99 -32.49 44.20
C VAL A 2 -4.60 -31.09 44.00
N PRO A 3 -4.02 -30.01 44.56
CA PRO A 3 -4.48 -28.66 44.26
C PRO A 3 -4.39 -28.41 42.76
N GLY A 4 -5.49 -28.01 42.12
CA GLY A 4 -5.50 -27.73 40.69
C GLY A 4 -4.50 -26.60 40.38
N VAL A 5 -3.48 -26.90 39.57
CA VAL A 5 -2.44 -25.94 39.19
C VAL A 5 -3.11 -24.70 38.61
N GLN A 6 -2.94 -23.55 39.26
CA GLN A 6 -3.55 -22.31 38.80
C GLN A 6 -2.95 -21.93 37.44
N LEU A 7 -3.79 -22.00 36.41
CA LEU A 7 -3.37 -21.65 35.05
C LEU A 7 -2.94 -20.17 35.00
N PRO A 8 -1.88 -19.81 34.25
CA PRO A 8 -1.51 -18.43 34.01
C PRO A 8 -2.70 -17.56 33.58
N PRO A 9 -2.76 -16.26 33.99
CA PRO A 9 -3.91 -15.40 33.72
C PRO A 9 -4.28 -15.32 32.23
N GLU A 10 -3.30 -15.40 31.35
CA GLU A 10 -3.44 -15.39 29.88
C GLU A 10 -4.25 -16.59 29.40
N ILE A 11 -4.00 -17.77 29.97
CA ILE A 11 -4.73 -19.00 29.64
C ILE A 11 -6.15 -18.93 30.19
N GLN A 12 -6.33 -18.42 31.42
CA GLN A 12 -7.67 -18.20 31.99
C GLN A 12 -8.49 -17.17 31.19
N LEU A 13 -7.84 -16.12 30.64
CA LEU A 13 -8.48 -15.14 29.77
C LEU A 13 -8.80 -15.75 28.41
N ALA A 14 -7.85 -16.46 27.78
CA ALA A 14 -8.05 -17.11 26.48
C ALA A 14 -9.18 -18.14 26.50
N GLN A 15 -9.31 -18.93 27.59
CA GLN A 15 -10.42 -19.87 27.78
C GLN A 15 -11.78 -19.15 27.86
N ARG A 16 -11.86 -17.96 28.48
CA ARG A 16 -13.11 -17.18 28.57
C ARG A 16 -13.43 -16.44 27.27
N LEU A 17 -12.41 -15.99 26.54
CA LEU A 17 -12.54 -15.42 25.19
C LEU A 17 -13.03 -16.45 24.17
N ALA A 18 -12.62 -17.71 24.31
CA ALA A 18 -13.11 -18.84 23.52
C ALA A 18 -14.43 -19.45 24.05
N GLY A 19 -15.08 -18.83 25.04
CA GLY A 19 -16.29 -19.36 25.67
C GLY A 19 -17.53 -19.30 24.77
N ASN A 20 -18.44 -20.27 24.92
CA ASN A 20 -19.65 -20.38 24.08
C ASN A 20 -20.63 -19.20 24.27
N GLU A 21 -20.78 -18.71 25.50
CA GLU A 21 -21.69 -17.62 25.84
C GLU A 21 -21.12 -16.25 25.42
N GLN A 22 -21.90 -15.45 24.68
CA GLN A 22 -21.49 -14.10 24.30
C GLN A 22 -21.17 -13.23 25.52
N VAL A 23 -22.02 -13.21 26.55
CA VAL A 23 -21.83 -12.40 27.77
C VAL A 23 -20.50 -12.71 28.49
N THR A 24 -20.08 -13.98 28.46
CA THR A 24 -18.80 -14.41 29.03
C THR A 24 -17.60 -13.93 28.19
N ARG A 25 -17.71 -13.97 26.84
CA ARG A 25 -16.71 -13.36 25.94
C ARG A 25 -16.61 -11.85 26.10
N ASP A 26 -17.74 -11.15 26.11
CA ASP A 26 -17.83 -9.69 26.21
C ASP A 26 -17.27 -9.19 27.55
N ARG A 27 -17.44 -9.96 28.63
CA ARG A 27 -16.77 -9.72 29.92
C ARG A 27 -15.27 -10.02 29.86
N ALA A 28 -14.84 -11.05 29.13
CA ALA A 28 -13.44 -11.41 28.98
C ALA A 28 -12.64 -10.38 28.17
N VAL A 29 -13.19 -9.84 27.07
CA VAL A 29 -12.55 -8.76 26.28
C VAL A 29 -12.36 -7.49 27.14
N ARG A 30 -13.40 -7.07 27.87
CA ARG A 30 -13.32 -5.93 28.80
C ARG A 30 -12.32 -6.16 29.95
N LYS A 31 -12.22 -7.40 30.46
CA LYS A 31 -11.20 -7.76 31.46
C LYS A 31 -9.79 -7.74 30.85
N LEU A 32 -9.61 -8.22 29.62
CA LEU A 32 -8.33 -8.22 28.92
C LEU A 32 -7.81 -6.79 28.72
N ARG A 33 -8.62 -5.83 28.26
CA ARG A 33 -8.18 -4.43 28.10
C ARG A 33 -7.64 -3.85 29.42
N LYS A 34 -8.35 -4.07 30.54
CA LYS A 34 -7.88 -3.65 31.88
C LYS A 34 -6.61 -4.38 32.32
N TYR A 35 -6.46 -5.65 31.96
CA TYR A 35 -5.29 -6.45 32.29
C TYR A 35 -4.04 -6.03 31.51
N ILE A 36 -4.18 -5.69 30.22
CA ILE A 36 -3.08 -5.18 29.38
C ILE A 36 -2.53 -3.87 29.97
N VAL A 37 -3.39 -2.90 30.28
CA VAL A 37 -2.98 -1.63 30.90
C VAL A 37 -2.24 -1.89 32.22
N ALA A 38 -2.85 -2.64 33.14
CA ALA A 38 -2.27 -2.90 34.46
C ALA A 38 -0.95 -3.69 34.41
N ARG A 39 -0.77 -4.58 33.42
CA ARG A 39 0.45 -5.39 33.26
C ARG A 39 1.56 -4.65 32.49
N THR A 40 1.26 -3.59 31.73
CA THR A 40 2.25 -2.79 30.97
C THR A 40 2.59 -1.45 31.62
N GLN A 41 1.79 -0.98 32.59
CA GLN A 41 2.06 0.25 33.35
C GLN A 41 3.41 0.25 34.12
N PRO A 42 3.90 -0.86 34.71
CA PRO A 42 5.22 -0.87 35.36
C PRO A 42 6.35 -0.95 34.33
N ALA A 43 7.44 -0.20 34.53
CA ALA A 43 8.60 -0.20 33.62
C ALA A 43 9.34 -1.56 33.52
N ALA A 44 9.19 -2.44 34.53
CA ALA A 44 9.64 -3.83 34.52
C ALA A 44 8.50 -4.84 34.24
N GLY A 45 7.34 -4.34 33.82
CA GLY A 45 6.18 -5.13 33.40
C GLY A 45 6.24 -5.50 31.91
N GLY A 46 5.10 -5.93 31.37
CA GLY A 46 4.97 -6.37 29.97
C GLY A 46 4.64 -7.84 29.81
N PHE A 47 4.76 -8.34 28.59
CA PHE A 47 4.35 -9.69 28.18
C PHE A 47 5.43 -10.35 27.33
N THR A 48 5.57 -11.67 27.47
CA THR A 48 6.36 -12.49 26.53
C THR A 48 5.57 -12.80 25.26
N GLN A 49 6.28 -13.14 24.18
CA GLN A 49 5.66 -13.53 22.91
C GLN A 49 4.69 -14.72 23.05
N ASP A 50 5.05 -15.73 23.84
CA ASP A 50 4.23 -16.92 24.09
C ASP A 50 2.96 -16.61 24.91
N GLU A 51 3.03 -15.64 25.85
CA GLU A 51 1.85 -15.11 26.54
C GLU A 51 0.88 -14.42 25.58
N LEU A 52 1.38 -13.57 24.68
CA LEU A 52 0.54 -12.89 23.69
C LEU A 52 -0.01 -13.83 22.61
N LEU A 53 0.72 -14.90 22.23
CA LEU A 53 0.20 -15.95 21.36
C LEU A 53 -0.96 -16.75 22.00
N LYS A 54 -0.95 -16.93 23.33
CA LYS A 54 -2.09 -17.52 24.07
C LYS A 54 -3.29 -16.58 24.09
N VAL A 55 -3.06 -15.29 24.37
CA VAL A 55 -4.10 -14.25 24.32
C VAL A 55 -4.72 -14.16 22.92
N TRP A 56 -3.89 -14.11 21.87
CA TRP A 56 -4.38 -14.07 20.48
C TRP A 56 -5.11 -15.32 20.04
N LYS A 57 -4.73 -16.51 20.52
CA LYS A 57 -5.54 -17.72 20.31
C LYS A 57 -6.94 -17.58 20.93
N GLY A 58 -7.04 -16.97 22.10
CA GLY A 58 -8.33 -16.60 22.71
C GLY A 58 -9.14 -15.61 21.88
N LEU A 59 -8.50 -14.52 21.43
CA LEU A 59 -9.13 -13.48 20.59
C LEU A 59 -9.59 -14.03 19.23
N PHE A 60 -8.79 -14.91 18.60
CA PHE A 60 -9.14 -15.60 17.36
C PHE A 60 -10.43 -16.41 17.51
N TYR A 61 -10.56 -17.21 18.58
CA TYR A 61 -11.80 -17.96 18.84
C TYR A 61 -12.95 -17.06 19.32
N CYS A 62 -12.68 -15.93 19.97
CA CYS A 62 -13.69 -14.92 20.27
C CYS A 62 -14.35 -14.39 18.99
N MET A 63 -13.53 -14.06 17.98
CA MET A 63 -13.98 -13.63 16.65
C MET A 63 -14.63 -14.79 15.86
N TRP A 64 -14.10 -16.01 15.97
CA TRP A 64 -14.66 -17.22 15.36
C TRP A 64 -16.12 -17.46 15.76
N MET A 65 -16.45 -17.25 17.04
CA MET A 65 -17.77 -17.46 17.64
C MET A 65 -18.76 -16.30 17.46
N GLN A 66 -18.41 -15.26 16.69
CA GLN A 66 -19.32 -14.16 16.38
C GLN A 66 -19.87 -14.28 14.95
N ASP A 67 -21.18 -14.54 14.81
CA ASP A 67 -21.82 -14.87 13.53
C ASP A 67 -22.74 -13.76 13.00
N LYS A 68 -23.02 -12.71 13.79
CA LYS A 68 -23.81 -11.54 13.35
C LYS A 68 -22.91 -10.46 12.73
N PRO A 69 -23.08 -10.05 11.46
CA PRO A 69 -22.14 -9.14 10.78
C PRO A 69 -21.79 -7.84 11.52
N LEU A 70 -22.79 -7.08 11.98
CA LEU A 70 -22.55 -5.83 12.73
C LEU A 70 -21.73 -6.06 14.01
N LEU A 71 -21.96 -7.19 14.70
CA LEU A 71 -21.20 -7.56 15.90
C LEU A 71 -19.81 -8.14 15.57
N GLN A 72 -19.58 -8.64 14.35
CA GLN A 72 -18.23 -9.00 13.88
C GLN A 72 -17.39 -7.74 13.71
N GLU A 73 -17.98 -6.68 13.15
CA GLU A 73 -17.30 -5.40 12.99
C GLU A 73 -17.03 -4.72 14.34
N GLU A 74 -18.04 -4.61 15.21
CA GLU A 74 -17.89 -4.07 16.58
C GLU A 74 -16.83 -4.84 17.38
N LEU A 75 -16.83 -6.18 17.30
CA LEU A 75 -15.84 -7.01 17.96
C LEU A 75 -14.45 -6.85 17.33
N GLY A 76 -14.34 -6.82 16.01
CA GLY A 76 -13.07 -6.63 15.29
C GLY A 76 -12.40 -5.31 15.68
N ARG A 77 -13.19 -4.23 15.72
CA ARG A 77 -12.81 -2.89 16.19
C ARG A 77 -12.38 -2.90 17.66
N THR A 78 -13.16 -3.56 18.53
CA THR A 78 -12.84 -3.69 19.96
C THR A 78 -11.54 -4.47 20.19
N ILE A 79 -11.27 -5.48 19.37
CA ILE A 79 -10.06 -6.32 19.44
C ILE A 79 -8.83 -5.56 18.90
N SER A 80 -8.94 -4.87 17.77
CA SER A 80 -7.81 -4.13 17.18
C SER A 80 -7.38 -2.95 18.07
N GLN A 81 -8.32 -2.24 18.67
CA GLN A 81 -8.06 -1.16 19.64
C GLN A 81 -7.39 -1.63 20.95
N LEU A 82 -7.23 -2.94 21.19
CA LEU A 82 -6.38 -3.42 22.28
C LEU A 82 -4.91 -3.02 22.08
N THR A 83 -4.48 -2.77 20.84
CA THR A 83 -3.15 -2.21 20.52
C THR A 83 -2.89 -0.92 21.30
N GLN A 84 -3.87 -0.01 21.34
CA GLN A 84 -3.76 1.28 22.06
C GLN A 84 -3.90 1.16 23.58
N ALA A 85 -4.01 -0.05 24.14
CA ALA A 85 -4.10 -0.30 25.58
C ALA A 85 -2.75 -0.72 26.21
N PHE A 86 -1.70 -0.88 25.40
CA PHE A 86 -0.34 -1.19 25.86
C PHE A 86 0.44 0.10 26.12
N GLN A 87 0.99 0.25 27.33
CA GLN A 87 1.71 1.46 27.76
C GLN A 87 3.14 1.58 27.19
N THR A 88 3.64 0.60 26.43
CA THR A 88 4.98 0.63 25.82
C THR A 88 4.97 0.16 24.37
N THR A 89 5.73 0.86 23.52
CA THR A 89 5.91 0.57 22.09
C THR A 89 6.40 -0.86 21.83
N GLU A 90 7.28 -1.39 22.68
CA GLU A 90 7.76 -2.79 22.58
C GLU A 90 6.62 -3.79 22.76
N ALA A 91 5.75 -3.58 23.75
CA ALA A 91 4.64 -4.49 24.02
C ALA A 91 3.53 -4.37 22.95
N GLN A 92 3.33 -3.19 22.36
CA GLN A 92 2.51 -2.99 21.16
C GLN A 92 3.06 -3.82 19.98
N HIS A 93 4.35 -3.74 19.69
CA HIS A 93 4.99 -4.51 18.62
C HIS A 93 4.93 -6.03 18.87
N LEU A 94 5.12 -6.50 20.11
CA LEU A 94 4.95 -7.92 20.44
C LEU A 94 3.49 -8.38 20.24
N PHE A 95 2.50 -7.54 20.58
CA PHE A 95 1.09 -7.84 20.34
C PHE A 95 0.74 -7.91 18.85
N LEU A 96 1.25 -6.98 18.04
CA LEU A 96 1.09 -6.99 16.58
C LEU A 96 1.81 -8.18 15.93
N ARG A 97 3.02 -8.53 16.39
CA ARG A 97 3.74 -9.73 15.93
C ARG A 97 2.96 -11.01 16.25
N ALA A 98 2.44 -11.14 17.47
CA ALA A 98 1.63 -12.28 17.90
C ALA A 98 0.29 -12.38 17.14
N PHE A 99 -0.28 -11.26 16.67
CA PHE A 99 -1.43 -11.25 15.76
C PHE A 99 -1.08 -11.94 14.44
N TRP A 100 -0.08 -11.42 13.71
CA TRP A 100 0.26 -11.94 12.38
C TRP A 100 0.69 -13.41 12.44
N GLN A 101 1.48 -13.80 13.44
CA GLN A 101 1.83 -15.21 13.68
C GLN A 101 0.62 -16.11 13.96
N THR A 102 -0.39 -15.61 14.69
CA THR A 102 -1.64 -16.35 14.93
C THR A 102 -2.47 -16.46 13.65
N MET A 103 -2.63 -15.37 12.89
CA MET A 103 -3.36 -15.38 11.62
C MET A 103 -2.71 -16.33 10.61
N ILE A 104 -1.37 -16.30 10.49
CA ILE A 104 -0.59 -17.19 9.62
C ILE A 104 -0.79 -18.67 10.01
N ARG A 105 -0.73 -18.99 11.31
CA ARG A 105 -0.87 -20.36 11.82
C ARG A 105 -2.28 -20.93 11.58
N GLU A 106 -3.31 -20.16 11.92
CA GLU A 106 -4.70 -20.65 11.88
C GLU A 106 -5.35 -20.52 10.48
N TRP A 107 -4.74 -19.78 9.53
CA TRP A 107 -5.33 -19.44 8.22
C TRP A 107 -5.92 -20.64 7.47
N ALA A 108 -5.19 -21.75 7.42
CA ALA A 108 -5.59 -22.94 6.67
C ALA A 108 -6.77 -23.69 7.31
N GLY A 109 -7.12 -23.38 8.55
CA GLY A 109 -8.31 -23.88 9.25
C GLY A 109 -9.55 -23.00 9.11
N ILE A 110 -9.44 -21.79 8.52
CA ILE A 110 -10.58 -20.88 8.31
C ILE A 110 -11.40 -21.37 7.12
N ASP A 111 -12.68 -21.67 7.36
CA ASP A 111 -13.62 -22.04 6.30
C ASP A 111 -14.16 -20.81 5.53
N ARG A 112 -14.68 -21.05 4.32
CA ARG A 112 -15.13 -19.96 3.41
C ARG A 112 -16.25 -19.08 3.99
N LEU A 113 -17.03 -19.55 4.97
CA LEU A 113 -18.11 -18.77 5.58
C LEU A 113 -17.61 -17.86 6.72
N ARG A 114 -16.37 -18.05 7.18
CA ARG A 114 -15.73 -17.26 8.25
C ARG A 114 -14.61 -16.35 7.75
N LEU A 115 -14.20 -16.47 6.48
CA LEU A 115 -13.02 -15.80 5.95
C LEU A 115 -13.13 -14.27 5.98
N ASP A 116 -14.29 -13.73 5.59
CA ASP A 116 -14.49 -12.28 5.39
C ASP A 116 -14.32 -11.48 6.69
N LYS A 117 -14.79 -12.01 7.84
CA LYS A 117 -14.58 -11.38 9.15
C LYS A 117 -13.12 -11.42 9.61
N PHE A 118 -12.32 -12.39 9.16
CA PHE A 118 -10.89 -12.41 9.43
C PHE A 118 -10.11 -11.47 8.51
N TYR A 119 -10.53 -11.29 7.24
CA TYR A 119 -10.04 -10.22 6.38
C TYR A 119 -10.34 -8.83 6.97
N LEU A 120 -11.54 -8.62 7.53
CA LEU A 120 -11.93 -7.40 8.25
C LEU A 120 -11.03 -7.15 9.47
N LEU A 121 -10.80 -8.18 10.30
CA LEU A 121 -9.90 -8.08 11.47
C LEU A 121 -8.46 -7.71 11.06
N MET A 122 -7.93 -8.28 9.97
CA MET A 122 -6.60 -7.91 9.45
C MET A 122 -6.54 -6.43 9.01
N ARG A 123 -7.59 -5.92 8.38
CA ARG A 123 -7.71 -4.51 7.99
C ARG A 123 -7.71 -3.60 9.22
N MET A 124 -8.51 -3.93 10.23
CA MET A 124 -8.61 -3.16 11.47
C MET A 124 -7.32 -3.18 12.30
N VAL A 125 -6.65 -4.33 12.45
CA VAL A 125 -5.37 -4.41 13.17
C VAL A 125 -4.27 -3.66 12.41
N LEU A 126 -4.26 -3.67 11.07
CA LEU A 126 -3.34 -2.84 10.30
C LEU A 126 -3.60 -1.34 10.54
N ARG A 127 -4.86 -0.89 10.46
CA ARG A 127 -5.25 0.51 10.75
C ARG A 127 -4.81 0.96 12.14
N GLU A 128 -5.03 0.13 13.16
CA GLU A 128 -4.63 0.46 14.53
C GLU A 128 -3.10 0.46 14.71
N SER A 129 -2.35 -0.38 13.99
CA SER A 129 -0.89 -0.32 13.99
C SER A 129 -0.36 0.96 13.32
N LEU A 130 -1.04 1.45 12.28
CA LEU A 130 -0.72 2.73 11.65
C LEU A 130 -1.12 3.91 12.55
N LYS A 131 -2.29 3.85 13.22
CA LYS A 131 -2.67 4.85 14.24
C LYS A 131 -1.67 4.95 15.39
N ALA A 132 -1.07 3.82 15.81
CA ALA A 132 -0.03 3.83 16.85
C ALA A 132 1.27 4.56 16.40
N VAL A 133 1.64 4.48 15.12
CA VAL A 133 2.77 5.26 14.57
C VAL A 133 2.39 6.74 14.40
N LYS A 134 1.15 7.04 14.00
CA LYS A 134 0.60 8.40 13.94
C LYS A 134 0.65 9.11 15.30
N THR A 135 0.23 8.45 16.38
CA THR A 135 0.29 9.04 17.74
C THR A 135 1.71 9.26 18.26
N GLN A 136 2.72 8.68 17.58
CA GLN A 136 4.15 8.92 17.80
C GLN A 136 4.74 9.86 16.72
N GLY A 137 3.92 10.77 16.18
CA GLY A 137 4.36 11.85 15.29
C GLY A 137 4.98 11.39 13.96
N TRP A 138 4.67 10.17 13.51
CA TRP A 138 5.27 9.55 12.33
C TRP A 138 6.81 9.44 12.40
N GLU A 139 7.35 9.22 13.61
CA GLU A 139 8.78 8.97 13.85
C GLU A 139 9.34 7.88 12.92
N GLU A 140 10.46 8.18 12.25
CA GLU A 140 11.13 7.28 11.29
C GLU A 140 11.46 5.91 11.90
N ARG A 141 11.88 5.86 13.17
CA ARG A 141 12.16 4.59 13.88
C ARG A 141 10.91 3.72 14.07
N GLN A 142 9.75 4.34 14.28
CA GLN A 142 8.48 3.63 14.48
C GLN A 142 7.94 3.10 13.15
N ILE A 143 8.11 3.89 12.08
CA ILE A 143 7.86 3.47 10.70
C ILE A 143 8.75 2.25 10.37
N GLU A 144 10.05 2.32 10.63
CA GLU A 144 11.00 1.22 10.39
C GLU A 144 10.64 -0.05 11.18
N GLN A 145 10.37 0.05 12.49
CA GLN A 145 10.03 -1.11 13.33
C GLN A 145 8.72 -1.78 12.92
N LEU A 146 7.68 -1.01 12.57
CA LEU A 146 6.41 -1.55 12.07
C LEU A 146 6.61 -2.24 10.72
N LEU A 147 7.37 -1.63 9.81
CA LEU A 147 7.65 -2.20 8.47
C LEU A 147 8.52 -3.45 8.54
N GLU A 148 9.53 -3.49 9.41
CA GLU A 148 10.35 -4.68 9.66
C GLU A 148 9.46 -5.82 10.18
N LEU A 149 8.59 -5.56 11.16
CA LEU A 149 7.63 -6.53 11.68
C LEU A 149 6.73 -7.06 10.57
N LEU A 150 6.00 -6.18 9.87
CA LEU A 150 5.05 -6.57 8.84
C LEU A 150 5.71 -7.36 7.71
N THR A 151 6.87 -6.91 7.22
CA THR A 151 7.55 -7.61 6.12
C THR A 151 8.24 -8.90 6.57
N THR A 152 8.78 -8.97 7.79
CA THR A 152 9.37 -10.20 8.33
C THR A 152 8.32 -11.29 8.52
N GLU A 153 7.21 -10.98 9.18
CA GLU A 153 6.17 -11.98 9.46
C GLU A 153 5.39 -12.37 8.18
N ILE A 154 5.12 -11.44 7.25
CA ILE A 154 4.20 -11.68 6.13
C ILE A 154 4.91 -11.94 4.79
N LEU A 155 5.96 -11.19 4.45
CA LEU A 155 6.49 -11.13 3.07
C LEU A 155 7.93 -11.66 2.90
N SER A 156 8.60 -12.02 3.99
CA SER A 156 9.95 -12.61 3.94
C SER A 156 9.97 -13.95 3.18
N PRO A 157 11.10 -14.34 2.56
CA PRO A 157 11.22 -15.63 1.87
C PRO A 157 10.99 -16.84 2.79
N ASP A 158 11.32 -16.69 4.07
CA ASP A 158 11.23 -17.73 5.09
C ASP A 158 9.84 -17.76 5.78
N SER A 159 9.02 -16.72 5.57
CA SER A 159 7.66 -16.64 6.13
C SER A 159 6.75 -17.72 5.55
N GLN A 160 6.18 -18.49 6.47
CA GLN A 160 5.14 -19.50 6.22
C GLN A 160 3.75 -18.88 5.94
N ALA A 161 3.63 -17.55 5.83
CA ALA A 161 2.36 -16.89 5.54
C ALA A 161 1.73 -17.40 4.24
N PRO A 162 0.48 -17.92 4.27
CA PRO A 162 -0.20 -18.40 3.07
C PRO A 162 -0.51 -17.28 2.08
N ASN A 163 -0.70 -17.65 0.82
CA ASN A 163 -0.93 -16.71 -0.29
C ASN A 163 -2.17 -15.82 -0.09
N GLY A 164 -3.17 -16.26 0.68
CA GLY A 164 -4.32 -15.43 1.07
C GLY A 164 -3.95 -14.28 2.01
N VAL A 165 -3.12 -14.56 3.04
CA VAL A 165 -2.57 -13.55 3.96
C VAL A 165 -1.68 -12.57 3.18
N LYS A 166 -0.75 -13.09 2.37
CA LYS A 166 0.16 -12.29 1.54
C LYS A 166 -0.57 -11.39 0.54
N SER A 167 -1.64 -11.90 -0.10
CA SER A 167 -2.42 -11.11 -1.06
C SER A 167 -3.23 -10.01 -0.36
N HIS A 168 -4.00 -10.36 0.68
CA HIS A 168 -4.85 -9.40 1.39
C HIS A 168 -4.04 -8.29 2.05
N PHE A 169 -2.92 -8.61 2.70
CA PHE A 169 -2.00 -7.60 3.24
C PHE A 169 -1.53 -6.61 2.16
N LEU A 170 -1.13 -7.12 0.99
CA LEU A 170 -0.71 -6.28 -0.13
C LEU A 170 -1.87 -5.49 -0.75
N GLU A 171 -3.11 -5.96 -0.68
CA GLU A 171 -4.32 -5.28 -1.19
C GLU A 171 -4.72 -4.11 -0.30
N ILE A 172 -4.70 -4.28 1.02
CA ILE A 172 -5.16 -3.28 1.98
C ILE A 172 -4.09 -2.26 2.43
N PHE A 173 -2.81 -2.51 2.16
CA PHE A 173 -1.72 -1.74 2.77
C PHE A 173 -1.77 -0.23 2.47
N LEU A 174 -1.83 0.16 1.20
CA LEU A 174 -1.94 1.58 0.84
C LEU A 174 -3.31 2.15 1.22
N GLU A 175 -4.38 1.36 1.11
CA GLU A 175 -5.75 1.80 1.42
C GLU A 175 -5.91 2.22 2.89
N GLU A 176 -5.32 1.45 3.83
CA GLU A 176 -5.35 1.78 5.26
C GLU A 176 -4.27 2.80 5.65
N LEU A 177 -3.16 2.91 4.89
CA LEU A 177 -2.19 3.99 5.05
C LEU A 177 -2.81 5.35 4.68
N SER A 178 -3.53 5.45 3.55
CA SER A 178 -4.24 6.67 3.14
C SER A 178 -5.22 7.12 4.22
N LYS A 179 -6.08 6.22 4.69
CA LYS A 179 -7.12 6.51 5.70
C LYS A 179 -6.60 6.97 7.06
N VAL A 180 -5.33 6.76 7.38
CA VAL A 180 -4.73 7.20 8.65
C VAL A 180 -3.84 8.43 8.48
N GLY A 181 -3.11 8.53 7.36
CA GLY A 181 -2.03 9.50 7.22
C GLY A 181 -1.98 10.33 5.94
N ALA A 182 -2.89 10.20 4.97
CA ALA A 182 -2.77 10.98 3.73
C ALA A 182 -2.74 12.51 3.94
N ALA A 183 -3.45 13.03 4.93
CA ALA A 183 -3.46 14.45 5.29
C ALA A 183 -2.23 14.94 6.11
N GLU A 184 -1.28 14.05 6.43
CA GLU A 184 -0.13 14.36 7.31
C GLU A 184 1.22 13.85 6.77
N LEU A 185 1.21 12.80 5.95
CA LEU A 185 2.41 12.11 5.50
C LEU A 185 3.05 12.82 4.30
N THR A 186 4.25 13.33 4.52
CA THR A 186 5.10 13.87 3.46
C THR A 186 5.44 12.80 2.40
N ALA A 187 5.73 13.24 1.18
CA ALA A 187 6.17 12.37 0.09
C ALA A 187 7.39 11.49 0.45
N ASP A 188 8.30 11.98 1.30
CA ASP A 188 9.44 11.22 1.81
C ASP A 188 9.05 10.15 2.84
N GLN A 189 8.06 10.40 3.69
CA GLN A 189 7.51 9.37 4.58
C GLN A 189 6.73 8.31 3.78
N ASN A 190 5.97 8.72 2.77
CA ASN A 190 5.28 7.78 1.87
C ASN A 190 6.29 6.92 1.09
N LEU A 191 7.41 7.49 0.64
CA LEU A 191 8.53 6.73 0.06
C LEU A 191 9.14 5.72 1.04
N ARG A 192 9.31 6.07 2.33
CA ARG A 192 9.75 5.13 3.38
C ARG A 192 8.77 3.96 3.55
N PHE A 193 7.47 4.24 3.63
CA PHE A 193 6.44 3.21 3.75
C PHE A 193 6.45 2.20 2.60
N ILE A 194 6.76 2.62 1.37
CA ILE A 194 6.79 1.71 0.21
C ILE A 194 8.16 1.03 -0.04
N ASP A 195 9.26 1.52 0.53
CA ASP A 195 10.59 0.99 0.21
C ASP A 195 10.78 -0.52 0.50
N PRO A 196 10.26 -1.09 1.61
CA PRO A 196 10.36 -2.53 1.83
C PRO A 196 9.77 -3.33 0.66
N PHE A 197 8.67 -2.86 0.08
CA PHE A 197 8.06 -3.46 -1.11
C PHE A 197 8.91 -3.25 -2.36
N CYS A 198 9.56 -2.09 -2.52
CA CYS A 198 10.57 -1.87 -3.57
C CYS A 198 11.73 -2.88 -3.46
N GLN A 199 12.24 -3.10 -2.24
CA GLN A 199 13.31 -4.06 -1.98
C GLN A 199 12.89 -5.51 -2.20
N ILE A 200 11.69 -5.91 -1.75
CA ILE A 200 11.15 -7.26 -1.93
C ILE A 200 10.87 -7.53 -3.41
N ALA A 201 10.24 -6.61 -4.14
CA ALA A 201 9.96 -6.77 -5.56
C ALA A 201 11.24 -6.92 -6.41
N ALA A 202 12.35 -6.29 -6.02
CA ALA A 202 13.63 -6.43 -6.71
C ALA A 202 14.36 -7.77 -6.43
N ARG A 203 14.02 -8.48 -5.35
CA ARG A 203 14.74 -9.69 -4.90
C ARG A 203 13.91 -10.98 -4.92
N THR A 204 12.58 -10.90 -4.82
CA THR A 204 11.72 -12.07 -4.62
C THR A 204 11.75 -13.04 -5.80
N LYS A 205 11.71 -14.34 -5.48
CA LYS A 205 11.56 -15.44 -6.45
C LYS A 205 10.08 -15.80 -6.66
N ASP A 206 9.18 -15.31 -5.81
CA ASP A 206 7.75 -15.56 -5.90
C ASP A 206 7.09 -14.57 -6.88
N SER A 207 6.59 -15.13 -8.00
CA SER A 207 5.92 -14.38 -9.06
C SER A 207 4.54 -13.84 -8.64
N LEU A 208 3.87 -14.45 -7.67
CA LEU A 208 2.62 -13.96 -7.10
C LEU A 208 2.87 -12.76 -6.18
N VAL A 209 3.85 -12.83 -5.29
CA VAL A 209 4.25 -11.68 -4.45
C VAL A 209 4.73 -10.52 -5.33
N LEU A 210 5.57 -10.79 -6.33
CA LEU A 210 5.96 -9.79 -7.33
C LEU A 210 4.75 -9.20 -8.09
N HIS A 211 3.72 -10.00 -8.39
CA HIS A 211 2.51 -9.51 -9.03
C HIS A 211 1.69 -8.61 -8.10
N LYS A 212 1.45 -9.05 -6.86
CA LYS A 212 0.62 -8.32 -5.89
C LYS A 212 1.29 -7.02 -5.46
N ILE A 213 2.61 -6.99 -5.25
CA ILE A 213 3.34 -5.73 -5.04
C ILE A 213 3.23 -4.81 -6.26
N ALA A 214 3.49 -5.32 -7.47
CA ALA A 214 3.42 -4.48 -8.67
C ALA A 214 2.02 -3.92 -8.92
N ARG A 215 0.96 -4.68 -8.64
CA ARG A 215 -0.43 -4.25 -8.84
C ARG A 215 -0.89 -3.30 -7.72
N ASN A 216 -0.80 -3.75 -6.48
CA ASN A 216 -1.52 -3.14 -5.36
C ASN A 216 -0.71 -2.04 -4.64
N ILE A 217 0.61 -1.99 -4.89
CA ILE A 217 1.46 -0.88 -4.41
C ILE A 217 1.76 0.05 -5.60
N PHE A 218 2.49 -0.42 -6.61
CA PHE A 218 3.05 0.51 -7.60
C PHE A 218 2.08 0.92 -8.72
N GLU A 219 1.19 0.05 -9.19
CA GLU A 219 0.15 0.46 -10.16
C GLU A 219 -0.92 1.32 -9.46
N THR A 220 -1.29 1.03 -8.20
CA THR A 220 -2.14 1.88 -7.36
C THR A 220 -1.60 3.32 -7.23
N ILE A 221 -0.31 3.51 -6.93
CA ILE A 221 0.31 4.85 -6.86
C ILE A 221 0.23 5.60 -8.19
N VAL A 222 0.25 4.90 -9.33
CA VAL A 222 0.10 5.52 -10.66
C VAL A 222 -1.36 5.84 -10.96
N GLU A 223 -2.29 4.99 -10.56
CA GLU A 223 -3.74 5.15 -10.77
C GLU A 223 -4.33 6.25 -9.87
N GLN A 224 -3.76 6.45 -8.68
CA GLN A 224 -4.14 7.52 -7.75
C GLN A 224 -3.47 8.88 -8.04
N ALA A 225 -2.47 8.94 -8.92
CA ALA A 225 -1.71 10.15 -9.20
C ALA A 225 -2.53 11.38 -9.71
N PRO A 226 -3.60 11.22 -10.53
CA PRO A 226 -4.44 12.35 -10.92
C PRO A 226 -5.16 13.00 -9.74
N LEU A 227 -5.66 12.18 -8.80
CA LEU A 227 -6.37 12.64 -7.60
C LEU A 227 -5.41 13.35 -6.63
N ALA A 228 -4.24 12.78 -6.36
CA ALA A 228 -3.24 13.41 -5.48
C ALA A 228 -2.83 14.81 -6.00
N ILE A 229 -2.77 15.00 -7.32
CA ILE A 229 -2.47 16.30 -7.93
C ILE A 229 -3.68 17.25 -7.89
N GLU A 230 -4.92 16.74 -7.95
CA GLU A 230 -6.12 17.57 -7.74
C GLU A 230 -6.21 18.04 -6.27
N ASP A 231 -5.98 17.15 -5.30
CA ASP A 231 -5.85 17.47 -3.86
C ASP A 231 -4.82 18.60 -3.63
N LEU A 232 -3.58 18.39 -4.08
CA LEU A 232 -2.48 19.37 -3.93
C LEU A 232 -2.76 20.70 -4.64
N MET A 233 -3.50 20.70 -5.75
CA MET A 233 -3.91 21.93 -6.44
C MET A 233 -5.02 22.66 -5.67
N ASN A 234 -5.93 21.94 -5.02
CA ASN A 234 -6.98 22.54 -4.19
C ASN A 234 -6.40 23.14 -2.91
N GLU A 235 -5.40 22.50 -2.29
CA GLU A 235 -4.65 23.04 -1.14
C GLU A 235 -3.95 24.37 -1.46
N LEU A 236 -3.31 24.47 -2.64
CA LEU A 236 -2.62 25.69 -3.09
C LEU A 236 -3.60 26.82 -3.49
N ASP A 237 -4.70 26.47 -4.17
CA ASP A 237 -5.79 27.43 -4.47
C ASP A 237 -6.44 27.97 -3.17
N ALA A 238 -6.53 27.15 -2.11
CA ALA A 238 -7.07 27.57 -0.81
C ALA A 238 -6.11 28.52 -0.08
N GLN A 239 -4.83 28.17 0.05
CA GLN A 239 -3.81 28.99 0.73
C GLN A 239 -3.68 30.39 0.09
N THR A 240 -3.75 30.48 -1.25
CA THR A 240 -3.71 31.77 -1.95
C THR A 240 -5.01 32.58 -1.85
N GLY A 241 -6.13 31.94 -1.49
CA GLY A 241 -7.39 32.64 -1.22
C GLY A 241 -7.46 33.29 0.16
N GLU A 242 -6.65 32.86 1.13
CA GLU A 242 -6.61 33.44 2.48
C GLU A 242 -5.76 34.73 2.54
N ASP A 243 -4.65 34.79 1.79
CA ASP A 243 -3.79 35.99 1.70
C ASP A 243 -4.54 37.19 1.08
N GLU A 244 -5.42 37.00 0.09
CA GLU A 244 -6.16 38.09 -0.58
C GLU A 244 -7.22 38.75 0.33
N VAL A 245 -7.57 38.18 1.48
CA VAL A 245 -8.57 38.76 2.41
C VAL A 245 -7.93 39.72 3.42
N MET A 246 -6.61 39.68 3.62
CA MET A 246 -5.92 40.42 4.68
C MET A 246 -5.50 41.86 4.32
N GLU A 247 -5.53 42.25 3.05
CA GLU A 247 -5.30 43.65 2.61
C GLU A 247 -6.60 44.49 2.55
N GLY A 248 -7.72 43.99 3.09
CA GLY A 248 -9.07 44.40 2.68
C GLY A 248 -10.03 44.99 3.73
N ASP A 249 -9.62 45.27 4.98
CA ASP A 249 -10.55 45.79 6.01
C ASP A 249 -9.92 46.88 6.91
N GLU A 250 -9.93 48.13 6.43
CA GLU A 250 -9.74 49.32 7.27
C GLU A 250 -11.10 49.90 7.69
N LEU A 251 -11.27 50.05 9.02
CA LEU A 251 -12.26 50.90 9.70
C LEU A 251 -13.74 50.43 9.73
N SER A 252 -14.11 49.76 10.82
CA SER A 252 -15.30 50.15 11.59
C SER A 252 -15.08 49.96 13.09
N GLU A 253 -15.08 51.06 13.85
CA GLU A 253 -15.15 51.00 15.31
C GLU A 253 -16.56 50.59 15.78
N GLY A 254 -16.64 49.91 16.92
CA GLY A 254 -17.91 49.47 17.54
C GLY A 254 -17.65 48.92 18.95
N GLU A 255 -18.35 49.45 19.95
CA GLU A 255 -17.96 49.33 21.36
C GLU A 255 -18.54 48.09 22.11
N GLN A 256 -17.96 47.89 23.30
CA GLN A 256 -18.24 46.96 24.41
C GLN A 256 -19.73 46.96 24.88
N GLU A 257 -20.30 46.05 25.69
CA GLU A 257 -19.91 44.78 26.39
C GLU A 257 -21.21 43.92 26.61
N GLN A 258 -21.45 42.90 27.47
CA GLN A 258 -20.76 42.27 28.62
C GLN A 258 -21.11 40.77 28.77
N GLY A 259 -20.13 39.97 29.23
CA GLY A 259 -20.21 38.83 30.18
C GLY A 259 -21.31 37.74 30.18
N SER A 260 -20.88 36.47 30.28
CA SER A 260 -21.40 35.49 31.27
C SER A 260 -20.41 34.32 31.49
N ILE A 261 -20.63 33.49 32.51
CA ILE A 261 -19.61 32.60 33.10
C ILE A 261 -20.07 31.12 33.23
N HIS A 262 -19.13 30.19 32.99
CA HIS A 262 -19.24 28.72 33.12
C HIS A 262 -20.16 28.04 32.08
N ARG A 263 -20.00 26.76 31.75
CA ARG A 263 -19.37 25.65 32.50
C ARG A 263 -18.66 24.68 31.54
N GLY A 264 -17.47 24.19 31.92
CA GLY A 264 -16.79 23.15 31.15
C GLY A 264 -17.46 21.78 31.28
N ASP A 265 -17.49 21.04 30.18
CA ASP A 265 -17.73 19.60 30.15
C ASP A 265 -16.72 18.96 29.16
N LEU A 266 -16.47 17.67 29.28
CA LEU A 266 -15.34 17.02 28.59
C LEU A 266 -15.68 16.68 27.13
N GLU A 267 -14.93 17.25 26.19
CA GLU A 267 -14.96 16.84 24.78
C GLU A 267 -14.40 15.41 24.63
N VAL A 268 -15.32 14.45 24.69
CA VAL A 268 -15.05 13.08 24.26
C VAL A 268 -15.06 13.08 22.74
N ASP A 269 -13.88 12.92 22.13
CA ASP A 269 -13.70 12.71 20.69
C ASP A 269 -14.62 11.59 20.20
N LYS A 270 -15.76 12.00 19.64
CA LYS A 270 -16.53 11.16 18.74
C LYS A 270 -15.87 11.30 17.38
N GLU A 271 -14.92 10.38 17.10
CA GLU A 271 -14.62 10.00 15.72
C GLU A 271 -15.93 9.53 15.07
N VAL A 272 -16.70 10.47 14.54
CA VAL A 272 -17.76 10.19 13.57
C VAL A 272 -17.02 9.62 12.38
N GLN A 273 -17.22 8.33 12.14
CA GLN A 273 -16.77 7.76 10.89
C GLN A 273 -17.62 8.33 9.78
N ASP A 274 -16.98 9.20 9.00
CA ASP A 274 -17.39 9.45 7.64
C ASP A 274 -17.12 8.16 6.84
N ASP A 275 -18.08 7.23 6.90
CA ASP A 275 -18.22 6.15 5.92
C ASP A 275 -18.92 6.68 4.64
N GLY A 276 -18.83 7.98 4.37
CA GLY A 276 -19.22 8.60 3.12
C GLY A 276 -18.34 8.13 1.96
N ASP A 277 -18.97 7.94 0.80
CA ASP A 277 -18.34 7.56 -0.48
C ASP A 277 -17.60 8.77 -1.13
N GLY A 278 -16.99 9.61 -0.29
CA GLY A 278 -16.08 10.66 -0.71
C GLY A 278 -14.70 10.10 -0.95
N SER A 279 -14.04 10.53 -2.03
CA SER A 279 -12.61 10.27 -2.21
C SER A 279 -11.83 11.06 -1.16
N GLY A 280 -11.60 10.46 0.01
CA GLY A 280 -10.72 11.02 1.03
C GLY A 280 -9.30 11.25 0.51
N PRO A 281 -8.50 12.08 1.20
CA PRO A 281 -7.21 12.57 0.70
C PRO A 281 -6.28 11.43 0.28
N VAL A 282 -5.54 11.67 -0.81
CA VAL A 282 -4.69 10.67 -1.45
C VAL A 282 -3.22 10.83 -1.03
N LEU A 283 -2.51 9.71 -0.85
CA LEU A 283 -1.09 9.72 -0.47
C LEU A 283 -0.24 10.42 -1.54
N GLN A 284 0.40 11.51 -1.15
CA GLN A 284 1.31 12.27 -2.00
C GLN A 284 2.65 11.54 -2.19
N PHE A 285 3.18 11.50 -3.41
CA PHE A 285 4.46 10.86 -3.73
C PHE A 285 5.29 11.71 -4.70
N ASP A 286 6.60 11.82 -4.46
CA ASP A 286 7.56 12.22 -5.49
C ASP A 286 7.77 11.03 -6.45
N TYR A 287 7.06 11.07 -7.59
CA TYR A 287 7.15 10.03 -8.61
C TYR A 287 8.57 9.87 -9.20
N GLU A 288 9.40 10.92 -9.20
CA GLU A 288 10.81 10.82 -9.60
C GLU A 288 11.62 10.08 -8.53
N ALA A 289 11.46 10.40 -7.24
CA ALA A 289 12.12 9.66 -6.16
C ALA A 289 11.71 8.18 -6.12
N VAL A 290 10.42 7.86 -6.29
CA VAL A 290 9.93 6.46 -6.39
C VAL A 290 10.54 5.76 -7.61
N ALA A 291 10.54 6.40 -8.79
CA ALA A 291 11.13 5.85 -10.01
C ALA A 291 12.64 5.60 -9.85
N ASN A 292 13.38 6.55 -9.29
CA ASN A 292 14.82 6.47 -9.05
C ASN A 292 15.15 5.39 -8.02
N ARG A 293 14.36 5.25 -6.95
CA ARG A 293 14.52 4.18 -5.95
C ARG A 293 14.31 2.80 -6.56
N LEU A 294 13.22 2.62 -7.33
CA LEU A 294 12.95 1.38 -8.06
C LEU A 294 14.05 1.08 -9.10
N PHE A 295 14.56 2.08 -9.82
CA PHE A 295 15.63 1.91 -10.80
C PHE A 295 16.97 1.50 -10.15
N LYS A 296 17.35 2.11 -9.02
CA LYS A 296 18.55 1.78 -8.21
C LYS A 296 18.50 0.36 -7.63
N LEU A 297 17.32 -0.25 -7.57
CA LEU A 297 17.12 -1.64 -7.18
C LEU A 297 17.08 -2.55 -8.42
N ALA A 298 16.26 -2.24 -9.43
CA ALA A 298 16.05 -3.08 -10.62
C ALA A 298 17.29 -3.24 -11.52
N SER A 299 18.16 -2.23 -11.56
CA SER A 299 19.42 -2.22 -12.33
C SER A 299 20.49 -3.16 -11.77
N ARG A 300 20.38 -3.62 -10.51
CA ARG A 300 21.36 -4.48 -9.86
C ARG A 300 21.49 -5.82 -10.60
N GLN A 301 22.72 -6.33 -10.71
CA GLN A 301 22.98 -7.61 -11.39
C GLN A 301 22.26 -8.79 -10.72
N SER A 302 22.07 -8.73 -9.40
CA SER A 302 21.35 -9.73 -8.59
C SER A 302 19.82 -9.72 -8.75
N THR A 303 19.23 -8.69 -9.38
CA THR A 303 17.78 -8.65 -9.65
C THR A 303 17.41 -9.63 -10.76
N PRO A 304 16.44 -10.56 -10.54
CA PRO A 304 16.03 -11.50 -11.57
C PRO A 304 15.44 -10.80 -12.81
N SER A 305 15.64 -11.39 -13.99
CA SER A 305 15.24 -10.79 -15.27
C SER A 305 13.73 -10.54 -15.39
N GLN A 306 12.90 -11.41 -14.79
CA GLN A 306 11.44 -11.24 -14.74
C GLN A 306 11.06 -10.01 -13.91
N ASN A 307 11.64 -9.87 -12.71
CA ASN A 307 11.45 -8.74 -11.81
C ASN A 307 11.89 -7.44 -12.49
N ARG A 308 13.10 -7.39 -13.07
CA ARG A 308 13.60 -6.23 -13.82
C ARG A 308 12.65 -5.83 -14.96
N LYS A 309 12.15 -6.80 -15.73
CA LYS A 309 11.17 -6.55 -16.82
C LYS A 309 9.83 -6.00 -16.32
N ARG A 310 9.40 -6.36 -15.11
CA ARG A 310 8.16 -5.84 -14.50
C ARG A 310 8.37 -4.45 -13.91
N LEU A 311 9.45 -4.26 -13.14
CA LEU A 311 9.82 -2.98 -12.54
C LEU A 311 10.10 -1.89 -13.60
N TYR A 312 10.77 -2.20 -14.71
CA TYR A 312 10.99 -1.22 -15.78
C TYR A 312 9.71 -0.75 -16.50
N LYS A 313 8.57 -1.46 -16.38
CA LYS A 313 7.26 -0.94 -16.83
C LYS A 313 6.72 0.12 -15.85
N VAL A 314 6.80 -0.18 -14.56
CA VAL A 314 6.37 0.70 -13.47
C VAL A 314 7.20 1.98 -13.44
N ILE A 315 8.54 1.85 -13.49
CA ILE A 315 9.48 2.98 -13.51
C ILE A 315 9.18 3.92 -14.68
N ARG A 316 8.82 3.38 -15.87
CA ARG A 316 8.45 4.21 -17.01
C ARG A 316 7.18 5.02 -16.73
N LYS A 317 6.12 4.40 -16.22
CA LYS A 317 4.88 5.11 -15.84
C LYS A 317 5.15 6.25 -14.85
N LEU A 318 5.98 5.99 -13.83
CA LEU A 318 6.36 7.00 -12.83
C LEU A 318 7.21 8.15 -13.43
N GLN A 319 8.10 7.84 -14.39
CA GLN A 319 8.87 8.85 -15.13
C GLN A 319 7.98 9.67 -16.08
N GLU A 320 6.95 9.06 -16.66
CA GLU A 320 5.93 9.75 -17.46
C GLU A 320 5.12 10.72 -16.58
N LEU A 321 4.67 10.28 -15.39
CA LEU A 321 4.02 11.13 -14.38
C LEU A 321 4.90 12.31 -13.93
N ALA A 322 6.16 12.05 -13.55
CA ALA A 322 7.12 13.10 -13.19
C ALA A 322 7.38 14.10 -14.35
N GLY A 323 7.29 13.63 -15.59
CA GLY A 323 7.31 14.47 -16.80
C GLY A 323 6.02 15.23 -17.09
N GLY A 324 4.99 15.14 -16.24
CA GLY A 324 3.66 15.73 -16.42
C GLY A 324 2.85 15.06 -17.54
N THR A 325 3.05 13.76 -17.77
CA THR A 325 2.36 12.95 -18.77
C THR A 325 1.57 11.85 -18.07
N PHE A 326 0.26 12.01 -18.02
CA PHE A 326 -0.67 11.10 -17.35
C PHE A 326 -1.21 10.06 -18.34
N PRO A 327 -1.55 8.84 -17.89
CA PRO A 327 -2.32 7.88 -18.69
C PRO A 327 -3.62 8.52 -19.18
N GLU A 328 -3.98 8.32 -20.45
CA GLU A 328 -5.03 9.12 -21.12
C GLU A 328 -6.47 8.78 -20.70
N ASP A 329 -6.69 7.66 -19.99
CA ASP A 329 -8.04 7.12 -19.71
C ASP A 329 -8.71 7.66 -18.42
N ASP A 330 -7.94 8.14 -17.42
CA ASP A 330 -8.44 8.43 -16.05
C ASP A 330 -8.04 9.83 -15.52
N VAL A 331 -8.23 10.90 -16.31
CA VAL A 331 -7.92 12.29 -15.87
C VAL A 331 -9.13 13.23 -16.00
N PRO A 332 -9.62 13.84 -14.91
CA PRO A 332 -10.63 14.89 -14.95
C PRO A 332 -10.20 16.07 -15.85
N GLU A 333 -11.06 16.42 -16.81
CA GLU A 333 -10.73 17.34 -17.92
C GLU A 333 -10.32 18.77 -17.47
N LYS A 334 -10.57 19.12 -16.20
CA LYS A 334 -10.17 20.39 -15.56
C LYS A 334 -8.66 20.45 -15.30
N ALA A 335 -8.06 19.41 -14.73
CA ALA A 335 -6.64 19.38 -14.36
C ALA A 335 -5.73 19.57 -15.59
N TYR A 336 -6.05 18.88 -16.69
CA TYR A 336 -5.35 18.99 -17.98
C TYR A 336 -5.28 20.43 -18.51
N LYS A 337 -6.36 21.21 -18.35
CA LYS A 337 -6.46 22.58 -18.85
C LYS A 337 -5.59 23.56 -18.05
N ARG A 338 -5.53 23.43 -16.71
CA ARG A 338 -4.68 24.25 -15.83
C ARG A 338 -3.19 23.93 -16.00
N LEU A 339 -2.79 22.65 -16.04
CA LEU A 339 -1.38 22.26 -16.24
C LEU A 339 -0.82 22.74 -17.60
N LEU A 340 -1.63 22.74 -18.67
CA LEU A 340 -1.24 23.31 -19.95
C LEU A 340 -1.14 24.85 -19.93
N ALA A 341 -1.88 25.55 -19.09
CA ALA A 341 -1.72 27.00 -18.89
C ALA A 341 -0.35 27.32 -18.28
N GLY A 342 0.01 26.71 -17.15
CA GLY A 342 1.33 26.86 -16.54
C GLY A 342 2.48 26.46 -17.47
N ARG A 343 2.29 25.45 -18.33
CA ARG A 343 3.27 25.06 -19.37
C ARG A 343 3.42 26.11 -20.48
N ARG A 344 2.36 26.85 -20.82
CA ARG A 344 2.43 28.01 -21.75
C ARG A 344 3.17 29.17 -21.10
N GLU A 345 2.89 29.47 -19.83
CA GLU A 345 3.54 30.57 -19.11
C GLU A 345 5.02 30.33 -18.83
N ARG A 346 5.41 29.15 -18.32
CA ARG A 346 6.82 28.78 -18.14
C ARG A 346 7.62 28.87 -19.46
N LYS A 347 6.99 28.53 -20.61
CA LYS A 347 7.57 28.77 -21.96
C LYS A 347 7.62 30.26 -22.35
N LYS A 348 6.62 31.06 -21.98
CA LYS A 348 6.52 32.50 -22.27
C LYS A 348 7.57 33.29 -21.47
N ASN A 349 7.72 32.99 -20.19
CA ASN A 349 8.70 33.63 -19.29
C ASN A 349 10.14 33.23 -19.63
N ARG A 350 10.41 31.95 -19.93
CA ARG A 350 11.73 31.53 -20.46
C ARG A 350 12.10 32.23 -21.78
N LYS A 351 11.11 32.51 -22.66
CA LYS A 351 11.33 33.32 -23.87
C LYS A 351 11.46 34.84 -23.61
N ARG A 352 10.93 35.35 -22.49
CA ARG A 352 11.12 36.75 -22.06
C ARG A 352 12.50 36.96 -21.46
N LEU A 353 12.99 36.07 -20.58
CA LEU A 353 14.37 36.13 -20.06
C LEU A 353 15.40 36.14 -21.20
N LEU A 354 15.25 35.25 -22.19
CA LEU A 354 16.11 35.19 -23.38
C LEU A 354 15.99 36.40 -24.33
N ARG A 355 15.14 37.38 -24.02
CA ARG A 355 15.03 38.68 -24.73
C ARG A 355 15.43 39.88 -23.87
N LEU A 356 15.82 39.67 -22.61
CA LEU A 356 16.18 40.71 -21.65
C LEU A 356 17.68 40.70 -21.28
N GLN A 357 18.49 39.87 -21.94
CA GLN A 357 19.95 40.02 -21.90
C GLN A 357 20.35 41.24 -22.74
N PRO A 358 21.05 42.25 -22.18
CA PRO A 358 21.53 43.39 -22.95
C PRO A 358 22.57 42.95 -23.99
N GLN A 359 22.57 43.61 -25.14
CA GLN A 359 23.72 43.59 -26.03
C GLN A 359 24.72 44.64 -25.53
N THR A 360 25.90 44.19 -25.09
CA THR A 360 27.06 45.07 -24.91
C THR A 360 27.79 45.16 -26.25
N GLU A 361 27.88 46.35 -26.82
CA GLU A 361 28.52 46.60 -28.12
C GLU A 361 30.06 46.64 -28.03
N LYS A 362 30.71 46.92 -29.17
CA LYS A 362 32.16 46.78 -29.40
C LYS A 362 33.01 47.94 -28.87
N GLY A 363 34.31 47.68 -28.76
CA GLY A 363 35.40 48.66 -28.92
C GLY A 363 36.50 48.03 -29.79
N ASP A 364 37.28 48.85 -30.52
CA ASP A 364 38.12 48.42 -31.65
C ASP A 364 39.64 48.47 -31.41
N GLY A 365 40.40 47.81 -32.30
CA GLY A 365 41.86 47.97 -32.51
C GLY A 365 42.76 46.85 -31.96
N GLU A 366 43.89 46.47 -32.60
CA GLU A 366 44.40 46.78 -33.95
C GLU A 366 45.55 45.80 -34.34
N ALA A 367 45.68 45.43 -35.63
CA ALA A 367 46.85 44.82 -36.31
C ALA A 367 47.40 43.44 -35.79
N ASP A 368 48.19 42.63 -36.54
CA ASP A 368 48.60 42.68 -37.95
C ASP A 368 48.96 41.29 -38.54
N THR A 369 48.77 41.08 -39.87
CA THR A 369 49.29 39.97 -40.72
C THR A 369 49.02 38.48 -40.31
N SER A 370 48.92 37.46 -41.16
CA SER A 370 48.61 37.23 -42.60
C SER A 370 48.45 35.68 -42.79
N SER A 371 48.22 35.02 -43.94
CA SER A 371 48.11 35.40 -45.36
C SER A 371 47.28 34.34 -46.17
N LEU A 372 46.78 34.76 -47.35
CA LEU A 372 46.47 34.01 -48.58
C LEU A 372 45.50 32.79 -48.63
N ASP A 373 44.53 32.93 -49.55
CA ASP A 373 43.56 31.97 -50.13
C ASP A 373 44.21 31.27 -51.39
N PRO A 374 43.60 30.39 -52.24
CA PRO A 374 42.16 30.12 -52.38
C PRO A 374 41.67 28.66 -52.59
N SER A 375 40.33 28.55 -52.58
CA SER A 375 39.52 27.35 -52.85
C SER A 375 39.58 26.87 -54.32
N PRO A 376 38.97 25.70 -54.63
CA PRO A 376 37.68 25.79 -55.34
C PRO A 376 36.57 24.84 -54.84
N LYS A 377 35.34 25.11 -55.31
CA LYS A 377 34.07 24.46 -54.91
C LYS A 377 33.77 23.20 -55.73
N THR A 378 32.90 22.33 -55.20
CA THR A 378 32.14 21.36 -56.02
C THR A 378 30.68 21.29 -55.58
N GLU A 379 29.76 21.80 -56.40
CA GLU A 379 28.33 21.55 -56.24
C GLU A 379 27.95 20.15 -56.74
N ARG A 380 26.84 19.59 -56.24
CA ARG A 380 26.05 18.60 -57.01
C ARG A 380 24.59 18.53 -56.56
N GLN A 381 23.71 19.16 -57.33
CA GLN A 381 22.27 18.90 -57.30
C GLN A 381 21.95 17.54 -57.95
N ARG A 382 20.93 16.84 -57.44
CA ARG A 382 19.95 15.97 -58.14
C ARG A 382 19.16 15.14 -57.11
N SER A 383 17.94 14.67 -57.33
CA SER A 383 16.77 15.14 -58.11
C SER A 383 15.64 14.13 -57.87
N ARG A 384 14.38 14.56 -57.73
CA ARG A 384 13.22 13.65 -57.57
C ARG A 384 13.10 12.65 -58.73
N ARG A 385 12.61 11.43 -58.47
CA ARG A 385 11.61 10.77 -59.32
C ARG A 385 10.81 9.68 -58.56
N LYS A 386 9.49 9.64 -58.80
CA LYS A 386 8.62 8.50 -58.49
C LYS A 386 8.76 7.43 -59.59
N ALA A 387 8.41 6.20 -59.26
CA ALA A 387 7.84 5.21 -60.18
C ALA A 387 6.64 4.53 -59.49
N GLU A 388 5.65 4.10 -60.27
CA GLU A 388 4.35 3.61 -59.78
C GLU A 388 3.76 2.64 -60.83
N LYS A 389 2.87 1.72 -60.41
CA LYS A 389 2.14 0.72 -61.24
C LYS A 389 3.02 -0.47 -61.69
N THR A 390 2.49 -1.67 -61.98
CA THR A 390 1.12 -2.01 -62.40
C THR A 390 0.63 -3.39 -61.88
N ASN A 391 -0.69 -3.53 -61.71
CA ASN A 391 -1.44 -4.78 -61.48
C ASN A 391 -1.17 -5.87 -62.54
N GLN A 392 -1.28 -7.17 -62.18
CA GLN A 392 -2.48 -8.00 -62.49
C GLN A 392 -2.42 -9.45 -61.91
N ARG A 393 -3.46 -10.26 -62.16
CA ARG A 393 -3.81 -11.52 -61.45
C ARG A 393 -3.28 -12.79 -62.13
N GLY A 394 -3.04 -13.86 -61.35
CA GLY A 394 -2.85 -15.23 -61.87
C GLY A 394 -2.83 -16.31 -60.77
N ALA A 395 -3.66 -17.36 -60.92
CA ALA A 395 -3.75 -18.55 -60.06
C ALA A 395 -4.44 -19.69 -60.89
N PRO A 396 -4.68 -20.94 -60.42
CA PRO A 396 -4.32 -21.59 -59.13
C PRO A 396 -3.77 -23.05 -59.29
N ARG A 397 -3.54 -23.79 -58.19
CA ARG A 397 -4.16 -25.13 -57.90
C ARG A 397 -3.55 -25.92 -56.71
N ARG A 398 -4.44 -26.36 -55.80
CA ARG A 398 -4.49 -27.66 -55.02
C ARG A 398 -3.27 -28.02 -54.12
N ARG A 399 -3.39 -28.78 -53.02
CA ARG A 399 -4.47 -29.65 -52.47
C ARG A 399 -5.00 -29.18 -51.08
N ARG A 400 -5.99 -29.88 -50.50
CA ARG A 400 -6.71 -29.54 -49.25
C ARG A 400 -6.50 -30.57 -48.11
N LYS A 401 -6.72 -30.07 -46.88
CA LYS A 401 -7.22 -30.72 -45.62
C LYS A 401 -8.47 -31.63 -45.87
N PRO A 402 -9.01 -32.48 -44.94
CA PRO A 402 -9.18 -32.31 -43.47
C PRO A 402 -8.91 -33.62 -42.65
N ARG A 403 -9.38 -33.90 -41.41
CA ARG A 403 -10.31 -33.25 -40.43
C ARG A 403 -9.97 -33.71 -38.97
N GLN A 404 -10.54 -33.05 -37.96
CA GLN A 404 -10.76 -33.63 -36.61
C GLN A 404 -12.11 -34.40 -36.56
N MET A 405 -12.31 -35.30 -35.57
CA MET A 405 -13.50 -35.31 -34.67
C MET A 405 -13.58 -36.52 -33.71
N SER A 406 -14.30 -36.31 -32.59
CA SER A 406 -15.10 -37.28 -31.80
C SER A 406 -14.44 -38.43 -30.99
N SER A 407 -15.16 -38.81 -29.94
CA SER A 407 -14.86 -39.78 -28.87
C SER A 407 -15.75 -41.03 -28.91
N ALA A 408 -15.30 -42.19 -28.39
CA ALA A 408 -16.10 -43.07 -27.49
C ALA A 408 -15.42 -44.39 -27.03
N ARG A 409 -15.22 -44.53 -25.71
CA ARG A 409 -15.50 -45.68 -24.81
C ARG A 409 -15.84 -47.08 -25.39
N ALA A 410 -15.02 -48.12 -25.12
CA ALA A 410 -15.45 -49.51 -24.80
C ALA A 410 -14.33 -50.46 -24.27
N LYS A 411 -14.76 -51.59 -23.67
CA LYS A 411 -14.00 -52.72 -23.04
C LYS A 411 -13.20 -53.55 -24.09
N ALA A 412 -12.32 -54.52 -23.79
CA ALA A 412 -12.03 -55.41 -22.63
C ALA A 412 -10.56 -55.94 -22.80
N ALA A 413 -9.85 -56.74 -21.99
CA ALA A 413 -9.85 -57.32 -20.63
C ALA A 413 -8.58 -58.23 -20.54
N SER A 414 -8.29 -58.83 -19.36
CA SER A 414 -7.09 -59.65 -18.99
C SER A 414 -5.81 -58.84 -18.62
N GLY A 415 -5.04 -59.19 -17.58
CA GLY A 415 -5.30 -60.20 -16.53
C GLY A 415 -4.30 -60.18 -15.35
N GLN A 416 -4.72 -60.80 -14.23
CA GLN A 416 -3.97 -61.15 -13.00
C GLN A 416 -3.47 -60.02 -12.05
N GLN A 417 -3.30 -60.38 -10.77
CA GLN A 417 -2.81 -59.55 -9.66
C GLN A 417 -1.45 -60.10 -9.14
N PRO A 418 -0.78 -59.45 -8.16
CA PRO A 418 -0.98 -59.94 -6.78
C PRO A 418 -0.90 -58.93 -5.60
N LYS A 419 -1.72 -59.23 -4.57
CA LYS A 419 -1.45 -59.10 -3.10
C LYS A 419 -1.48 -57.72 -2.41
N ARG A 420 -2.41 -57.61 -1.44
CA ARG A 420 -2.49 -56.62 -0.34
C ARG A 420 -1.45 -56.88 0.77
N LYS A 421 -1.15 -55.87 1.60
CA LYS A 421 -0.82 -56.05 3.03
C LYS A 421 -1.99 -55.60 3.92
N ARG A 422 -2.08 -56.16 5.15
CA ARG A 422 -3.24 -56.07 6.06
C ARG A 422 -3.15 -54.90 7.06
N LYS A 423 -4.30 -54.38 7.49
CA LYS A 423 -4.47 -53.71 8.80
C LYS A 423 -4.58 -54.76 9.92
N ARG A 424 -4.30 -54.38 11.18
CA ARG A 424 -4.78 -55.06 12.39
C ARG A 424 -5.82 -54.16 13.11
N PRO A 425 -6.84 -54.72 13.80
CA PRO A 425 -7.80 -53.98 14.60
C PRO A 425 -7.33 -53.77 16.05
N LEU A 426 -8.18 -53.14 16.88
CA LEU A 426 -8.02 -52.98 18.33
C LEU A 426 -8.55 -54.20 19.09
N GLU A 427 -8.16 -54.31 20.36
CA GLU A 427 -8.83 -55.10 21.41
C GLU A 427 -9.06 -54.20 22.64
N SER A 428 -10.04 -54.57 23.48
CA SER A 428 -10.42 -53.88 24.72
C SER A 428 -11.12 -54.84 25.67
N GLU A 429 -11.08 -54.55 26.98
CA GLU A 429 -11.48 -55.43 28.11
C GLU A 429 -10.53 -56.64 28.30
N LYS A 430 -9.96 -56.88 29.49
CA LYS A 430 -10.39 -56.52 30.85
C LYS A 430 -9.33 -55.77 31.66
#